data_AF-A0A8J2AZX5-F1
#
_entry.id   AF-A0A8J2AZX5-F1
#
_cell.length_a   1.000
_cell.length_b   1.000
_cell.length_c   1.000
_cell.angle_alpha   90.00
_cell.angle_beta   90.00
_cell.angle_gamma   90.00
#
_symmetry.space_group_name_H-M   'P 1'
#
loop_
_entity.id
_entity.type
_entity.pdbx_description
1 polymer ?
#
loop_
_entity_poly.entity_id
_entity_poly.type
_entity_poly.pdbx_seq_one_letter_code
_entity_poly.pdbx_strand_id
1 'polypeptide(L)'
;MNKWNAFWTGFTSAYSFWFIDAIPPKKRHFAVTYEDASSGEGPQFLCGLIRHMVLADGMRYHAYLMHWLACISFAVSQRQHASRRIERDSWKQVDETLRSKRGTVHDHCTLLCSILCTIGKDAYVCKGTIRQKNVGKNLPKFSMHRLKVPRETQYTEHTWVMTRETDGSVILWETTQAMTFHLGKRWCGRNEKPVGYARLRCNQNLDRKWLTHEDDPKIATSHSVWDLLGRRRDALARVNKFNTLPIAPMEEFATQAEATALPYYSIEIAFNRENVWGNLRNHDPAWIRYDFLDELQWKPLLDQYYGTDRWLIRSDPKSCVVGPAFEKQQAQVLIDKIRHDVEEALRFARLRMGLNTKLYRSTLLAEALTDFLDHMEKQCLLDPAHTTNKDKVDKTLRKGSFPFNGSLLQNLSDAKGYPHRARRAWARWWKKWQELDIRVAGLPVPENTFFDAIPFHFSTMDLREIRAYLSTSKDVRDLFLTENEETEFVVHASVYPLQHEVGSVWVFVGRLTPMTELEVDVAARGEKKNEKALNVLRAELKSIVLAQMTESLSAAARGG
;
A
#
# COMPACT_ATOMS: atom_id res chain seq x y z
N MET A 1 26.04 15.36 -13.08
CA MET A 1 26.05 14.65 -11.77
C MET A 1 26.83 15.40 -10.68
N ASN A 2 28.06 15.86 -10.91
CA ASN A 2 28.92 16.46 -9.87
C ASN A 2 28.36 17.72 -9.17
N LYS A 3 27.64 18.61 -9.87
CA LYS A 3 27.05 19.82 -9.26
C LYS A 3 25.93 19.50 -8.26
N TRP A 4 25.06 18.55 -8.56
CA TRP A 4 23.94 18.19 -7.69
C TRP A 4 24.42 17.42 -6.45
N ASN A 5 25.43 16.55 -6.61
CA ASN A 5 26.08 15.89 -5.47
C ASN A 5 26.73 16.89 -4.51
N ALA A 6 27.42 17.90 -5.01
CA ALA A 6 28.00 18.97 -4.20
C ALA A 6 26.92 19.78 -3.49
N PHE A 7 25.87 20.18 -4.22
CA PHE A 7 24.73 20.91 -3.67
C PHE A 7 24.03 20.10 -2.57
N TRP A 8 23.76 18.81 -2.79
CA TRP A 8 23.12 17.95 -1.80
C TRP A 8 23.99 17.66 -0.60
N THR A 9 25.32 17.61 -0.79
CA THR A 9 26.25 17.51 0.33
C THR A 9 26.18 18.76 1.20
N GLY A 10 26.17 19.96 0.59
CA GLY A 10 25.98 21.22 1.30
C GLY A 10 24.63 21.30 2.03
N PHE A 11 23.54 20.96 1.34
CA PHE A 11 22.21 20.91 1.94
C PHE A 11 22.13 19.90 3.10
N THR A 12 22.68 18.69 2.95
CA THR A 12 22.64 17.65 3.99
C THR A 12 23.41 18.10 5.23
N SER A 13 24.56 18.75 5.04
CA SER A 13 25.34 19.33 6.14
C SER A 13 24.56 20.43 6.88
N ALA A 14 23.95 21.37 6.14
CA ALA A 14 23.13 22.42 6.73
C ALA A 14 21.89 21.85 7.45
N TYR A 15 21.19 20.91 6.83
CA TYR A 15 20.00 20.27 7.41
C TYR A 15 20.33 19.54 8.72
N SER A 16 21.42 18.77 8.72
CA SER A 16 21.90 18.05 9.92
C SER A 16 22.35 19.00 11.03
N PHE A 17 22.79 20.21 10.66
CA PHE A 17 23.15 21.26 11.62
C PHE A 17 21.93 21.88 12.29
N TRP A 18 20.86 22.14 11.53
CA TRP A 18 19.64 22.78 12.03
C TRP A 18 18.67 21.82 12.73
N PHE A 19 18.62 20.55 12.32
CA PHE A 19 17.73 19.53 12.89
C PHE A 19 18.54 18.39 13.53
N ILE A 20 19.22 18.70 14.64
CA ILE A 20 20.07 17.76 15.38
C ILE A 20 19.25 16.55 15.90
N ASP A 21 17.99 16.78 16.27
CA ASP A 21 17.06 15.76 16.78
C ASP A 21 16.27 15.04 15.67
N ALA A 22 16.39 15.45 14.40
CA ALA A 22 15.90 14.63 13.29
C ALA A 22 16.75 13.36 13.24
N ILE A 23 16.23 12.28 13.83
CA ILE A 23 16.95 11.02 14.04
C ILE A 23 17.46 10.51 12.67
N PRO A 24 18.75 10.11 12.57
CA PRO A 24 19.51 10.24 11.35
C PRO A 24 19.51 8.96 10.50
N PRO A 25 19.20 9.01 9.19
CA PRO A 25 20.09 8.37 8.24
C PRO A 25 21.26 9.33 8.06
N LYS A 26 22.47 8.96 8.51
CA LYS A 26 23.67 9.83 8.48
C LYS A 26 24.02 10.42 7.09
N LYS A 27 23.28 10.10 6.01
CA LYS A 27 23.20 10.82 4.74
C LYS A 27 21.81 10.59 4.13
N ARG A 28 21.05 11.63 3.78
CA ARG A 28 19.89 11.50 2.87
C ARG A 28 20.42 10.99 1.53
N HIS A 29 19.78 9.96 0.98
CA HIS A 29 20.28 9.26 -0.21
C HIS A 29 19.47 9.65 -1.45
N PHE A 30 19.96 10.67 -2.15
CA PHE A 30 19.40 11.19 -3.40
C PHE A 30 19.87 10.38 -4.63
N ALA A 31 19.72 9.05 -4.58
CA ALA A 31 19.98 8.22 -5.76
C ALA A 31 18.91 8.47 -6.82
N VAL A 32 19.33 9.00 -7.96
CA VAL A 32 18.46 9.43 -9.08
C VAL A 32 18.73 8.69 -10.37
N THR A 33 19.54 7.64 -10.30
CA THR A 33 19.88 6.79 -11.43
C THR A 33 19.65 5.33 -11.08
N TYR A 34 19.31 4.53 -12.08
CA TYR A 34 19.29 3.08 -12.03
C TYR A 34 20.28 2.49 -13.04
N GLU A 35 20.59 1.22 -12.87
CA GLU A 35 21.47 0.46 -13.77
C GLU A 35 20.65 -0.68 -14.39
N ASP A 36 20.50 -0.65 -15.71
CA ASP A 36 19.85 -1.72 -16.45
C ASP A 36 20.91 -2.73 -16.90
N ALA A 37 20.99 -3.85 -16.18
CA ALA A 37 21.91 -4.94 -16.47
C ALA A 37 21.74 -5.52 -17.90
N SER A 38 20.55 -5.38 -18.50
CA SER A 38 20.25 -5.90 -19.84
C SER A 38 20.71 -4.98 -20.97
N SER A 39 20.79 -3.67 -20.71
CA SER A 39 21.14 -2.67 -21.74
C SER A 39 22.64 -2.62 -22.03
N GLY A 40 23.48 -2.98 -21.05
CA GLY A 40 24.93 -2.73 -21.12
C GLY A 40 25.32 -1.24 -21.16
N GLU A 41 24.33 -0.35 -21.09
CA GLU A 41 24.53 1.09 -21.01
C GLU A 41 24.84 1.49 -19.56
N GLY A 42 25.60 2.58 -19.39
CA GLY A 42 25.89 3.11 -18.06
C GLY A 42 24.64 3.57 -17.29
N PRO A 43 24.78 4.07 -16.06
CA PRO A 43 23.66 4.46 -15.23
C PRO A 43 22.71 5.45 -15.92
N GLN A 44 21.41 5.13 -15.95
CA GLN A 44 20.35 5.94 -16.56
C GLN A 44 19.53 6.66 -15.48
N PHE A 45 18.85 7.76 -15.82
CA PHE A 45 18.02 8.49 -14.86
C PHE A 45 16.70 7.79 -14.56
N LEU A 46 16.22 7.85 -13.31
CA LEU A 46 14.97 7.21 -12.88
C LEU A 46 13.73 7.59 -13.71
N CYS A 47 13.72 8.78 -14.32
CA CYS A 47 12.65 9.20 -15.23
C CYS A 47 12.46 8.27 -16.44
N GLY A 48 13.52 7.55 -16.87
CA GLY A 48 13.46 6.55 -17.93
C GLY A 48 12.67 5.28 -17.58
N LEU A 49 12.38 5.05 -16.28
CA LEU A 49 11.55 3.93 -15.83
C LEU A 49 10.06 4.15 -16.08
N ILE A 50 9.62 5.42 -16.24
CA ILE A 50 8.22 5.75 -16.42
C ILE A 50 7.87 5.71 -17.91
N ARG A 51 6.93 4.84 -18.27
CA ARG A 51 6.54 4.58 -19.66
C ARG A 51 5.06 4.89 -19.91
N HIS A 52 4.73 5.22 -21.15
CA HIS A 52 3.34 5.27 -21.59
C HIS A 52 2.86 3.84 -21.87
N MET A 53 1.63 3.54 -21.45
CA MET A 53 1.06 2.21 -21.53
C MET A 53 -0.18 2.17 -22.42
N VAL A 54 -0.54 1.00 -22.91
CA VAL A 54 -1.85 0.74 -23.52
C VAL A 54 -2.66 -0.05 -22.51
N LEU A 55 -3.74 0.58 -22.02
CA LEU A 55 -4.53 0.09 -20.89
C LEU A 55 -5.89 -0.44 -21.35
N ALA A 56 -6.35 -1.52 -20.72
CA ALA A 56 -7.75 -1.93 -20.78
C ALA A 56 -8.63 -0.97 -19.96
N ASP A 57 -9.91 -0.82 -20.33
CA ASP A 57 -10.84 0.14 -19.70
C ASP A 57 -11.00 -0.05 -18.19
N GLY A 58 -10.96 -1.30 -17.70
CA GLY A 58 -11.07 -1.62 -16.28
C GLY A 58 -9.95 -1.02 -15.42
N MET A 59 -8.76 -0.82 -15.98
CA MET A 59 -7.58 -0.29 -15.27
C MET A 59 -7.71 1.18 -14.87
N ARG A 60 -8.73 1.87 -15.38
CA ARG A 60 -9.02 3.26 -15.02
C ARG A 60 -9.71 3.39 -13.66
N TYR A 61 -10.29 2.31 -13.13
CA TYR A 61 -10.97 2.32 -11.84
C TYR A 61 -9.98 2.05 -10.69
N HIS A 62 -9.99 2.92 -9.69
CA HIS A 62 -9.07 2.88 -8.54
C HIS A 62 -9.00 1.50 -7.87
N ALA A 63 -10.15 0.96 -7.43
CA ALA A 63 -10.18 -0.29 -6.68
C ALA A 63 -9.67 -1.47 -7.52
N TYR A 64 -10.05 -1.53 -8.81
CA TYR A 64 -9.54 -2.54 -9.72
C TYR A 64 -8.03 -2.44 -9.94
N LEU A 65 -7.53 -1.22 -10.18
CA LEU A 65 -6.11 -0.96 -10.38
C LEU A 65 -5.27 -1.37 -9.17
N MET A 66 -5.70 -0.99 -7.96
CA MET A 66 -4.97 -1.31 -6.74
C MET A 66 -5.02 -2.81 -6.42
N HIS A 67 -6.16 -3.46 -6.64
CA HIS A 67 -6.27 -4.91 -6.50
C HIS A 67 -5.40 -5.66 -7.52
N TRP A 68 -5.43 -5.25 -8.79
CA TRP A 68 -4.57 -5.82 -9.83
C TRP A 68 -3.09 -5.68 -9.51
N LEU A 69 -2.67 -4.48 -9.05
CA LEU A 69 -1.29 -4.23 -8.65
C LEU A 69 -0.89 -5.08 -7.45
N ALA A 70 -1.78 -5.28 -6.48
CA ALA A 70 -1.55 -6.15 -5.33
C ALA A 70 -1.45 -7.64 -5.69
N CYS A 71 -1.94 -8.04 -6.87
CA CYS A 71 -1.81 -9.41 -7.39
C CYS A 71 -0.51 -9.64 -8.18
N ILE A 72 0.34 -8.63 -8.33
CA ILE A 72 1.72 -8.77 -8.80
C ILE A 72 2.59 -9.05 -7.57
N SER A 73 3.45 -10.07 -7.62
CA SER A 73 4.11 -10.52 -6.40
C SER A 73 5.22 -9.56 -5.94
N PHE A 74 5.18 -9.19 -4.66
CA PHE A 74 6.28 -8.46 -4.04
C PHE A 74 7.49 -9.37 -3.81
N ALA A 75 8.61 -9.03 -4.43
CA ALA A 75 9.87 -9.74 -4.30
C ALA A 75 10.96 -8.76 -3.86
N VAL A 76 11.43 -8.88 -2.62
CA VAL A 76 12.53 -8.08 -2.09
C VAL A 76 13.76 -8.97 -1.96
N SER A 77 14.90 -8.52 -2.50
CA SER A 77 16.14 -9.29 -2.42
C SER A 77 16.64 -9.36 -0.97
N GLN A 78 17.32 -10.45 -0.60
CA GLN A 78 17.95 -10.56 0.72
C GLN A 78 18.95 -9.42 0.97
N ARG A 79 19.63 -8.97 -0.10
CA ARG A 79 20.55 -7.84 -0.08
C ARG A 79 19.82 -6.54 0.30
N GLN A 80 18.69 -6.23 -0.33
CA GLN A 80 17.86 -5.07 0.00
C GLN A 80 17.26 -5.17 1.41
N HIS A 81 16.84 -6.36 1.83
CA HIS A 81 16.35 -6.58 3.20
C HIS A 81 17.43 -6.33 4.25
N ALA A 82 18.67 -6.75 3.98
CA ALA A 82 19.81 -6.54 4.87
C ALA A 82 20.32 -5.09 4.85
N SER A 83 20.46 -4.49 3.66
CA SER A 83 20.98 -3.12 3.48
C SER A 83 19.96 -2.05 3.84
N ARG A 84 18.67 -2.36 3.74
CA ARG A 84 17.51 -1.46 3.91
C ARG A 84 17.52 -0.26 2.98
N ARG A 85 18.23 -0.41 1.86
CA ARG A 85 18.40 0.60 0.83
C ARG A 85 17.95 0.05 -0.50
N ILE A 86 17.37 0.93 -1.30
CA ILE A 86 17.07 0.70 -2.70
C ILE A 86 18.37 0.92 -3.47
N GLU A 87 18.92 -0.17 -3.99
CA GLU A 87 20.16 -0.14 -4.77
C GLU A 87 19.87 0.22 -6.24
N ARG A 88 20.88 0.69 -6.98
CA ARG A 88 20.67 1.20 -8.36
C ARG A 88 20.32 0.09 -9.34
N ASP A 89 20.88 -1.08 -9.11
CA ASP A 89 20.65 -2.33 -9.85
C ASP A 89 19.34 -3.02 -9.45
N SER A 90 18.63 -2.52 -8.43
CA SER A 90 17.37 -3.12 -7.97
C SER A 90 16.13 -2.63 -8.72
N TRP A 91 16.22 -1.55 -9.51
CA TRP A 91 15.10 -1.00 -10.27
C TRP A 91 14.92 -1.76 -11.59
N LYS A 92 13.67 -2.15 -11.86
CA LYS A 92 13.30 -2.83 -13.10
C LYS A 92 12.51 -1.92 -14.02
N GLN A 93 12.65 -2.16 -15.32
CA GLN A 93 11.76 -1.59 -16.32
C GLN A 93 10.34 -2.15 -16.14
N VAL A 94 9.35 -1.34 -16.46
CA VAL A 94 7.91 -1.72 -16.41
C VAL A 94 7.64 -3.03 -17.18
N ASP A 95 8.26 -3.19 -18.36
CA ASP A 95 8.13 -4.40 -19.18
C ASP A 95 8.70 -5.65 -18.49
N GLU A 96 9.76 -5.51 -17.70
CA GLU A 96 10.34 -6.63 -16.95
C GLU A 96 9.47 -7.00 -15.74
N THR A 97 8.95 -6.02 -15.01
CA THR A 97 8.03 -6.24 -13.88
C THR A 97 6.77 -6.97 -14.34
N LEU A 98 6.22 -6.56 -15.49
CA LEU A 98 5.04 -7.20 -16.08
C LEU A 98 5.33 -8.62 -16.58
N ARG A 99 6.42 -8.82 -17.34
CA ARG A 99 6.81 -10.15 -17.84
C ARG A 99 7.10 -11.13 -16.71
N SER A 100 7.81 -10.70 -15.68
CA SER A 100 8.13 -11.56 -14.54
C SER A 100 6.96 -11.71 -13.57
N LYS A 101 5.93 -10.85 -13.66
CA LYS A 101 4.81 -10.74 -12.71
C LYS A 101 5.28 -10.58 -11.26
N ARG A 102 6.48 -10.01 -11.08
CA ARG A 102 7.18 -9.89 -9.81
C ARG A 102 7.99 -8.60 -9.76
N GLY A 103 7.96 -7.92 -8.62
CA GLY A 103 8.71 -6.67 -8.45
C GLY A 103 8.92 -6.31 -6.99
N THR A 104 9.87 -5.43 -6.74
CA THR A 104 10.02 -4.75 -5.45
C THR A 104 8.94 -3.68 -5.29
N VAL A 105 8.85 -3.04 -4.11
CA VAL A 105 7.91 -1.92 -3.88
C VAL A 105 8.12 -0.80 -4.91
N HIS A 106 9.37 -0.49 -5.24
CA HIS A 106 9.70 0.60 -6.16
C HIS A 106 9.36 0.27 -7.61
N ASP A 107 9.44 -1.00 -8.00
CA ASP A 107 8.96 -1.48 -9.31
C ASP A 107 7.42 -1.39 -9.42
N HIS A 108 6.70 -1.68 -8.34
CA HIS A 108 5.24 -1.50 -8.31
C HIS A 108 4.86 -0.01 -8.40
N CYS A 109 5.64 0.87 -7.78
CA CYS A 109 5.42 2.31 -7.87
C CYS A 109 5.68 2.86 -9.28
N THR A 110 6.74 2.41 -9.96
CA THR A 110 7.01 2.83 -11.35
C THR A 110 5.93 2.35 -12.30
N LEU A 111 5.44 1.12 -12.12
CA LEU A 111 4.30 0.59 -12.87
C LEU A 111 3.02 1.40 -12.62
N LEU A 112 2.65 1.63 -11.35
CA LEU A 112 1.47 2.43 -11.00
C LEU A 112 1.57 3.87 -11.54
N CYS A 113 2.72 4.52 -11.39
CA CYS A 113 2.93 5.87 -11.90
C CYS A 113 2.82 5.91 -13.44
N SER A 114 3.33 4.90 -14.14
CA SER A 114 3.21 4.77 -15.61
C SER A 114 1.75 4.66 -16.05
N ILE A 115 0.94 3.87 -15.34
CA ILE A 115 -0.51 3.75 -15.58
C ILE A 115 -1.23 5.07 -15.33
N LEU A 116 -0.96 5.73 -14.19
CA LEU A 116 -1.61 7.00 -13.84
C LEU A 116 -1.24 8.12 -14.83
N CYS A 117 0.03 8.22 -15.22
CA CYS A 117 0.47 9.15 -16.28
C CYS A 117 -0.25 8.89 -17.60
N THR A 118 -0.43 7.61 -17.98
CA THR A 118 -1.16 7.21 -19.19
C THR A 118 -2.64 7.62 -19.14
N ILE A 119 -3.26 7.58 -17.96
CA ILE A 119 -4.64 8.07 -17.73
C ILE A 119 -4.71 9.61 -17.78
N GLY A 120 -3.57 10.30 -17.83
CA GLY A 120 -3.48 11.77 -17.89
C GLY A 120 -3.34 12.42 -16.51
N LYS A 121 -2.98 11.65 -15.47
CA LYS A 121 -2.73 12.19 -14.13
C LYS A 121 -1.36 12.84 -14.02
N ASP A 122 -1.29 13.87 -13.20
CA ASP A 122 -0.04 14.49 -12.79
C ASP A 122 0.63 13.65 -11.69
N ALA A 123 1.24 12.54 -12.10
CA ALA A 123 1.75 11.48 -11.22
C ALA A 123 3.28 11.45 -11.13
N TYR A 124 3.77 11.09 -9.95
CA TYR A 124 5.20 11.06 -9.60
C TYR A 124 5.49 9.83 -8.74
N VAL A 125 6.63 9.20 -8.93
CA VAL A 125 7.17 8.25 -7.95
C VAL A 125 7.96 9.06 -6.92
N CYS A 126 7.60 8.89 -5.65
CA CYS A 126 8.31 9.44 -4.51
C CYS A 126 9.20 8.36 -3.89
N LYS A 127 10.40 8.74 -3.48
CA LYS A 127 11.31 7.89 -2.70
C LYS A 127 11.66 8.60 -1.41
N GLY A 128 11.57 7.85 -0.31
CA GLY A 128 12.15 8.28 0.94
C GLY A 128 12.26 7.16 1.95
N THR A 129 11.81 7.36 3.20
CA THR A 129 11.94 6.35 4.26
C THR A 129 10.68 6.15 5.09
N ILE A 130 10.53 4.94 5.64
CA ILE A 130 9.48 4.59 6.61
C ILE A 130 10.11 4.17 7.94
N ARG A 131 9.37 4.37 9.04
CA ARG A 131 9.76 3.86 10.37
C ARG A 131 9.39 2.39 10.49
N GLN A 132 10.35 1.52 10.77
CA GLN A 132 10.05 0.17 11.19
C GLN A 132 9.68 0.15 12.67
N LYS A 133 8.44 -0.23 12.97
CA LYS A 133 8.07 -0.66 14.31
C LYS A 133 8.82 -1.96 14.57
N ASN A 134 9.77 -1.97 15.51
CA ASN A 134 10.42 -3.18 15.97
C ASN A 134 9.35 -4.14 16.54
N VAL A 135 8.84 -5.07 15.73
CA VAL A 135 8.11 -6.23 16.23
C VAL A 135 9.12 -6.98 17.08
N GLY A 136 8.86 -7.03 18.39
CA GLY A 136 9.80 -7.55 19.36
C GLY A 136 10.27 -8.94 18.96
N LYS A 137 11.54 -9.05 18.52
CA LYS A 137 12.25 -10.31 18.67
C LYS A 137 12.19 -10.62 20.17
N ASN A 138 11.48 -11.69 20.53
CA ASN A 138 11.52 -12.30 21.84
C ASN A 138 12.97 -12.67 22.14
N LEU A 139 13.72 -11.75 22.74
CA LEU A 139 15.00 -12.03 23.37
C LEU A 139 14.71 -12.55 24.78
N PRO A 140 15.37 -13.63 25.24
CA PRO A 140 15.14 -14.20 26.55
C PRO A 140 15.36 -13.13 27.64
N LYS A 141 14.44 -13.10 28.61
CA LYS A 141 14.42 -12.18 29.75
C LYS A 141 15.56 -12.49 30.74
N PHE A 142 16.82 -12.31 30.36
CA PHE A 142 17.92 -12.34 31.32
C PHE A 142 19.02 -11.35 30.92
N SER A 143 18.89 -10.11 31.40
CA SER A 143 20.02 -9.28 31.85
C SER A 143 19.46 -8.02 32.50
N MET A 144 19.52 -7.99 33.82
CA MET A 144 19.28 -6.82 34.64
C MET A 144 20.57 -6.00 34.69
N HIS A 145 20.45 -4.66 34.71
CA HIS A 145 21.51 -3.67 34.93
C HIS A 145 22.39 -3.26 33.72
N ARG A 146 21.80 -2.50 32.80
CA ARG A 146 22.47 -1.34 32.16
C ARG A 146 21.41 -0.30 31.78
N LEU A 147 21.72 0.98 32.04
CA LEU A 147 20.89 2.13 31.71
C LEU A 147 20.24 1.97 30.32
N LYS A 148 18.91 2.10 30.27
CA LYS A 148 18.11 2.01 29.03
C LYS A 148 18.48 3.17 28.08
N VAL A 149 19.45 2.93 27.19
CA VAL A 149 19.55 3.69 25.94
C VAL A 149 18.27 3.38 25.15
N PRO A 150 17.53 4.37 24.64
CA PRO A 150 16.35 4.11 23.80
C PRO A 150 16.73 3.18 22.65
N ARG A 151 15.97 2.11 22.43
CA ARG A 151 16.17 1.20 21.28
C ARG A 151 16.13 2.04 20.00
N GLU A 152 17.19 1.97 19.20
CA GLU A 152 17.34 2.74 17.96
C GLU A 152 16.14 2.47 17.04
N THR A 153 15.39 3.52 16.70
CA THR A 153 14.29 3.45 15.73
C THR A 153 14.92 3.22 14.36
N GLN A 154 14.55 2.13 13.70
CA GLN A 154 15.15 1.73 12.43
C GLN A 154 14.33 2.29 11.26
N TYR A 155 15.04 2.79 10.24
CA TYR A 155 14.46 3.35 9.02
C TYR A 155 14.84 2.50 7.81
N THR A 156 13.91 2.36 6.88
CA THR A 156 14.11 1.62 5.62
C THR A 156 13.70 2.50 4.45
N GLU A 157 14.49 2.48 3.38
CA GLU A 157 14.10 3.19 2.15
C GLU A 157 12.83 2.58 1.55
N HIS A 158 11.92 3.44 1.13
CA HIS A 158 10.61 3.09 0.63
C HIS A 158 10.20 4.03 -0.50
N THR A 159 9.24 3.58 -1.29
CA THR A 159 8.68 4.35 -2.42
C THR A 159 7.17 4.28 -2.40
N TRP A 160 6.55 5.34 -2.89
CA TRP A 160 5.11 5.43 -3.09
C TRP A 160 4.84 6.29 -4.32
N VAL A 161 3.60 6.30 -4.81
CA VAL A 161 3.21 7.18 -5.92
C VAL A 161 2.48 8.39 -5.37
N MET A 162 2.67 9.55 -5.97
CA MET A 162 1.99 10.79 -5.63
C MET A 162 1.25 11.31 -6.86
N THR A 163 -0.01 11.72 -6.70
CA THR A 163 -0.71 12.52 -7.71
C THR A 163 -1.03 13.90 -7.17
N ARG A 164 -0.95 14.89 -8.06
CA ARG A 164 -1.39 16.27 -7.80
C ARG A 164 -2.71 16.52 -8.50
N GLU A 165 -3.72 16.93 -7.74
CA GLU A 165 -5.08 17.10 -8.22
C GLU A 165 -5.40 18.56 -8.50
N THR A 166 -6.32 18.82 -9.44
CA THR A 166 -6.63 20.18 -9.93
C THR A 166 -7.18 21.12 -8.85
N ASP A 167 -7.69 20.58 -7.73
CA ASP A 167 -8.19 21.33 -6.57
C ASP A 167 -7.08 21.73 -5.57
N GLY A 168 -5.81 21.50 -5.91
CA GLY A 168 -4.67 21.76 -5.04
C GLY A 168 -4.40 20.65 -4.02
N SER A 169 -5.18 19.55 -4.02
CA SER A 169 -4.90 18.40 -3.17
C SER A 169 -3.80 17.50 -3.74
N VAL A 170 -3.16 16.75 -2.85
CA VAL A 170 -2.15 15.74 -3.16
C VAL A 170 -2.60 14.41 -2.59
N ILE A 171 -2.45 13.36 -3.39
CA ILE A 171 -2.80 11.99 -2.98
C ILE A 171 -1.54 11.15 -3.01
N LEU A 172 -1.23 10.50 -1.89
CA LEU A 172 -0.15 9.52 -1.79
C LEU A 172 -0.75 8.11 -1.90
N TRP A 173 -0.21 7.30 -2.80
CA TRP A 173 -0.65 5.97 -3.14
C TRP A 173 0.36 4.94 -2.63
N GLU A 174 -0.08 4.14 -1.66
CA GLU A 174 0.73 3.10 -1.03
C GLU A 174 0.43 1.74 -1.67
N THR A 175 1.41 1.20 -2.39
CA THR A 175 1.23 -0.05 -3.15
C THR A 175 1.24 -1.29 -2.28
N THR A 176 1.92 -1.29 -1.12
CA THR A 176 2.03 -2.49 -0.26
C THR A 176 0.74 -2.82 0.48
N GLN A 177 -0.07 -1.81 0.79
CA GLN A 177 -1.32 -1.96 1.54
C GLN A 177 -2.55 -1.62 0.69
N ALA A 178 -2.36 -1.28 -0.59
CA ALA A 178 -3.40 -0.82 -1.47
C ALA A 178 -4.21 0.37 -0.89
N MET A 179 -3.51 1.33 -0.25
CA MET A 179 -4.15 2.46 0.42
C MET A 179 -3.79 3.79 -0.23
N THR A 180 -4.61 4.81 0.03
CA THR A 180 -4.33 6.19 -0.36
C THR A 180 -4.43 7.13 0.83
N PHE A 181 -3.58 8.16 0.83
CA PHE A 181 -3.56 9.22 1.83
C PHE A 181 -3.83 10.56 1.16
N HIS A 182 -4.83 11.27 1.65
CA HIS A 182 -5.26 12.55 1.12
C HIS A 182 -4.65 13.70 1.90
N LEU A 183 -4.01 14.62 1.19
CA LEU A 183 -3.45 15.84 1.74
C LEU A 183 -4.10 17.04 1.03
N GLY A 184 -4.97 17.77 1.72
CA GLY A 184 -5.66 18.93 1.15
C GLY A 184 -4.73 20.14 0.96
N LYS A 185 -4.92 20.87 -0.15
CA LYS A 185 -4.28 22.18 -0.43
C LYS A 185 -2.75 22.18 -0.29
N ARG A 186 -2.10 21.15 -0.82
CA ARG A 186 -0.63 20.97 -0.76
C ARG A 186 0.12 21.40 -2.01
N TRP A 187 -0.57 21.92 -3.02
CA TRP A 187 0.07 22.60 -4.15
C TRP A 187 -0.88 23.65 -4.73
N CYS A 188 -0.34 24.62 -5.45
CA CYS A 188 -1.05 25.81 -5.92
C CYS A 188 -1.80 25.62 -7.25
N GLY A 189 -1.80 24.40 -7.82
CA GLY A 189 -2.42 24.14 -9.12
C GLY A 189 -1.53 24.48 -10.32
N ARG A 190 -1.94 24.05 -11.52
CA ARG A 190 -1.17 24.23 -12.78
C ARG A 190 -1.21 25.66 -13.33
N ASN A 191 -2.24 26.45 -13.00
CA ASN A 191 -2.54 27.73 -13.65
C ASN A 191 -2.38 28.95 -12.75
N GLU A 192 -2.16 28.77 -11.45
CA GLU A 192 -1.83 29.90 -10.58
C GLU A 192 -0.31 30.04 -10.58
N LYS A 193 0.21 31.10 -11.21
CA LYS A 193 1.52 31.61 -10.78
C LYS A 193 1.39 31.78 -9.27
N PRO A 194 2.19 31.09 -8.43
CA PRO A 194 2.03 31.18 -6.99
C PRO A 194 1.90 32.64 -6.60
N VAL A 195 0.82 33.03 -5.93
CA VAL A 195 0.58 34.43 -5.52
C VAL A 195 1.72 34.95 -4.60
N GLY A 196 2.63 34.06 -4.19
CA GLY A 196 3.90 34.35 -3.52
C GLY A 196 5.14 34.53 -4.40
N TYR A 197 5.11 34.46 -5.74
CA TYR A 197 6.31 34.62 -6.58
C TYR A 197 7.00 35.99 -6.36
N ALA A 198 6.21 37.03 -6.06
CA ALA A 198 6.73 38.34 -5.69
C ALA A 198 7.28 38.39 -4.25
N ARG A 199 6.67 37.65 -3.30
CA ARG A 199 7.08 37.61 -1.88
C ARG A 199 8.31 36.71 -1.64
N LEU A 200 8.48 35.65 -2.44
CA LEU A 200 9.65 34.76 -2.42
C LEU A 200 10.89 35.39 -3.07
N ARG A 201 10.72 36.30 -4.04
CA ARG A 201 11.83 37.10 -4.59
C ARG A 201 12.51 37.97 -3.52
N CYS A 202 11.75 38.48 -2.54
CA CYS A 202 12.28 39.24 -1.40
C CYS A 202 13.20 38.40 -0.50
N ASN A 203 13.03 37.08 -0.47
CA ASN A 203 13.84 36.17 0.33
C ASN A 203 15.07 35.62 -0.40
N GLN A 204 15.22 35.79 -1.72
CA GLN A 204 16.38 35.28 -2.48
C GLN A 204 17.74 35.79 -1.94
N ASN A 205 17.77 36.99 -1.35
CA ASN A 205 18.97 37.56 -0.71
C ASN A 205 19.25 37.01 0.70
N LEU A 206 18.21 36.59 1.43
CA LEU A 206 18.34 35.87 2.70
C LEU A 206 18.65 34.38 2.45
N ASP A 207 18.18 33.83 1.33
CA ASP A 207 18.26 32.41 1.02
C ASP A 207 19.63 31.96 0.49
N ARG A 208 20.40 32.85 -0.14
CA ARG A 208 21.81 32.56 -0.45
C ARG A 208 22.65 32.42 0.83
N LYS A 209 22.37 33.22 1.87
CA LYS A 209 23.21 33.31 3.08
C LYS A 209 23.25 32.05 3.94
N TRP A 210 22.25 31.16 3.90
CA TRP A 210 22.28 29.91 4.68
C TRP A 210 22.91 28.74 3.93
N LEU A 211 22.94 28.78 2.60
CA LEU A 211 23.65 27.82 1.74
C LEU A 211 25.14 28.16 1.61
N THR A 212 25.49 29.45 1.61
CA THR A 212 26.88 29.96 1.59
C THR A 212 27.35 30.27 3.01
N HIS A 213 27.63 29.24 3.80
CA HIS A 213 28.24 29.39 5.13
C HIS A 213 29.77 29.63 5.06
N GLU A 214 30.29 30.11 3.93
CA GLU A 214 31.71 30.41 3.74
C GLU A 214 32.15 31.75 4.35
N ASP A 215 31.22 32.67 4.66
CA ASP A 215 31.54 34.05 5.04
C ASP A 215 31.33 34.39 6.54
N ASP A 216 31.07 33.43 7.43
CA ASP A 216 30.98 33.69 8.89
C ASP A 216 32.21 33.16 9.65
N PRO A 217 33.28 33.97 9.81
CA PRO A 217 34.57 33.54 10.35
C PRO A 217 34.54 33.13 11.82
N LYS A 218 33.42 33.32 12.54
CA LYS A 218 33.31 32.94 13.96
C LYS A 218 32.88 31.49 14.18
N ILE A 219 32.36 30.80 13.16
CA ILE A 219 31.81 29.44 13.29
C ILE A 219 32.77 28.38 12.69
N ALA A 220 33.66 28.78 11.78
CA ALA A 220 34.58 27.88 11.08
C ALA A 220 35.69 27.26 11.96
N THR A 221 35.85 27.72 13.21
CA THR A 221 36.92 27.26 14.12
C THR A 221 36.36 26.74 15.44
N SER A 222 35.72 25.57 15.45
CA SER A 222 35.52 24.82 16.70
C SER A 222 35.28 23.34 16.41
N HIS A 223 36.35 22.54 16.51
CA HIS A 223 36.29 21.09 16.60
C HIS A 223 36.59 20.65 18.04
N SER A 224 35.73 21.00 19.00
CA SER A 224 35.84 20.45 20.35
C SER A 224 34.49 20.25 21.05
N VAL A 225 34.48 19.35 22.04
CA VAL A 225 33.33 18.86 22.81
C VAL A 225 32.49 19.96 23.48
N TRP A 226 33.00 21.20 23.58
CA TRP A 226 32.25 22.40 24.00
C TRP A 226 31.15 22.83 23.02
N ASP A 227 31.16 22.31 21.80
CA ASP A 227 30.18 22.58 20.75
C ASP A 227 28.75 22.13 21.09
N LEU A 228 28.56 21.07 21.88
CA LEU A 228 27.22 20.54 22.12
C LEU A 228 26.39 21.44 23.05
N LEU A 229 27.04 22.03 24.05
CA LEU A 229 26.42 22.94 25.02
C LEU A 229 26.25 24.36 24.45
N GLY A 230 27.20 24.83 23.63
CA GLY A 230 27.06 26.04 22.82
C GLY A 230 25.89 25.93 21.83
N ARG A 231 25.78 24.79 21.13
CA ARG A 231 24.64 24.50 20.25
C ARG A 231 23.30 24.50 21.00
N ARG A 232 23.26 24.05 22.26
CA ARG A 232 22.05 24.05 23.08
C ARG A 232 21.65 25.44 23.58
N ARG A 233 22.62 26.31 23.88
CA ARG A 233 22.40 27.72 24.27
C ARG A 233 21.93 28.57 23.08
N ASP A 234 22.50 28.33 21.91
CA ASP A 234 22.05 28.93 20.65
C ASP A 234 20.71 28.37 20.16
N ALA A 235 20.29 27.17 20.62
CA ALA A 235 18.99 26.61 20.26
C ALA A 235 17.83 27.52 20.71
N LEU A 236 17.91 28.14 21.89
CA LEU A 236 16.91 29.10 22.39
C LEU A 236 16.86 30.40 21.55
N ALA A 237 18.00 30.91 21.10
CA ALA A 237 18.06 32.04 20.17
C ALA A 237 17.58 31.66 18.74
N ARG A 238 17.72 30.38 18.38
CA ARG A 238 17.27 29.79 17.11
C ARG A 238 15.77 29.50 17.05
N VAL A 239 15.10 29.27 18.19
CA VAL A 239 13.63 29.10 18.25
C VAL A 239 12.91 30.27 17.56
N ASN A 240 13.38 31.50 17.79
CA ASN A 240 12.80 32.70 17.16
C ASN A 240 13.08 32.81 15.65
N LYS A 241 14.06 32.08 15.10
CA LYS A 241 14.36 32.01 13.66
C LYS A 241 13.86 30.73 13.01
N PHE A 242 13.41 29.75 13.79
CA PHE A 242 13.04 28.42 13.28
C PHE A 242 11.90 28.51 12.26
N ASN A 243 10.86 29.29 12.55
CA ASN A 243 9.74 29.52 11.64
C ASN A 243 10.11 30.33 10.38
N THR A 244 11.32 30.87 10.32
CA THR A 244 11.83 31.62 9.16
C THR A 244 12.72 30.79 8.24
N LEU A 245 13.11 29.57 8.66
CA LEU A 245 13.96 28.70 7.86
C LEU A 245 13.14 28.05 6.73
N PRO A 246 13.63 28.01 5.49
CA PRO A 246 12.96 27.30 4.40
C PRO A 246 12.70 25.82 4.71
N ILE A 247 13.60 25.19 5.46
CA ILE A 247 13.55 23.78 5.84
C ILE A 247 12.61 23.46 7.02
N ALA A 248 12.01 24.47 7.65
CA ALA A 248 11.10 24.28 8.78
C ALA A 248 9.76 23.66 8.34
N PRO A 249 9.09 22.91 9.22
CA PRO A 249 7.71 22.48 8.98
C PRO A 249 6.80 23.68 8.72
N MET A 250 5.87 23.56 7.78
CA MET A 250 4.93 24.64 7.52
C MET A 250 3.84 24.68 8.59
N GLU A 251 3.82 25.76 9.37
CA GLU A 251 2.93 25.95 10.53
C GLU A 251 1.43 25.88 10.17
N GLU A 252 1.08 26.26 8.94
CA GLU A 252 -0.27 26.11 8.36
C GLU A 252 -0.79 24.67 8.36
N PHE A 253 0.11 23.68 8.40
CA PHE A 253 -0.23 22.27 8.49
C PHE A 253 -0.05 21.70 9.90
N ALA A 254 0.57 22.45 10.81
CA ALA A 254 0.74 22.07 12.22
C ALA A 254 -0.49 22.42 13.07
N THR A 255 -1.20 23.49 12.72
CA THR A 255 -2.41 23.98 13.43
C THR A 255 -3.69 23.26 13.00
N GLN A 256 -3.67 22.48 11.92
CA GLN A 256 -4.78 21.62 11.56
C GLN A 256 -4.84 20.43 12.55
N ALA A 257 -5.97 20.26 13.24
CA ALA A 257 -6.28 19.09 14.08
C ALA A 257 -6.36 17.75 13.30
N GLU A 258 -5.86 17.73 12.07
CA GLU A 258 -5.94 16.72 11.02
C GLU A 258 -4.59 16.55 10.31
N ALA A 259 -3.47 16.48 11.04
CA ALA A 259 -2.25 15.94 10.44
C ALA A 259 -2.55 14.50 10.00
N THR A 260 -2.76 14.27 8.70
CA THR A 260 -2.95 12.93 8.13
C THR A 260 -1.77 12.08 8.57
N ALA A 261 -2.02 11.03 9.35
CA ALA A 261 -0.98 10.16 9.86
C ALA A 261 -0.39 9.36 8.69
N LEU A 262 0.74 9.82 8.16
CA LEU A 262 1.45 9.14 7.08
C LEU A 262 2.36 8.05 7.63
N PRO A 263 2.51 6.91 6.92
CA PRO A 263 3.49 5.89 7.27
C PRO A 263 4.93 6.31 6.95
N TYR A 264 5.08 7.37 6.16
CA TYR A 264 6.35 7.91 5.68
C TYR A 264 6.99 8.83 6.70
N TYR A 265 8.28 8.66 6.91
CA TYR A 265 9.09 9.52 7.76
C TYR A 265 9.80 10.62 6.98
N SER A 266 10.33 10.28 5.79
CA SER A 266 11.02 11.24 4.94
C SER A 266 10.61 11.10 3.48
N ILE A 267 10.69 12.19 2.73
CA ILE A 267 10.70 12.20 1.26
C ILE A 267 11.98 12.89 0.76
N GLU A 268 12.76 12.20 -0.07
CA GLU A 268 14.02 12.65 -0.63
C GLU A 268 13.85 13.17 -2.04
N ILE A 269 13.24 12.36 -2.91
CA ILE A 269 13.08 12.67 -4.33
C ILE A 269 11.65 12.38 -4.78
N ALA A 270 11.21 13.11 -5.79
CA ALA A 270 10.05 12.81 -6.58
C ALA A 270 10.46 12.83 -8.06
N PHE A 271 9.96 11.90 -8.88
CA PHE A 271 10.26 11.90 -10.31
C PHE A 271 9.06 11.48 -11.14
N ASN A 272 9.00 11.99 -12.36
CA ASN A 272 8.07 11.55 -13.39
C ASN A 272 8.86 11.23 -14.67
N ARG A 273 8.17 11.12 -15.81
CA ARG A 273 8.80 10.88 -17.11
C ARG A 273 9.71 12.03 -17.57
N GLU A 274 9.52 13.24 -17.07
CA GLU A 274 10.19 14.44 -17.58
C GLU A 274 11.40 14.84 -16.75
N ASN A 275 11.30 14.71 -15.42
CA ASN A 275 12.32 15.20 -14.51
C ASN A 275 12.38 14.42 -13.20
N VAL A 276 13.45 14.68 -12.45
CA VAL A 276 13.65 14.27 -11.07
C VAL A 276 13.84 15.52 -10.23
N TRP A 277 13.06 15.65 -9.16
CA TRP A 277 13.16 16.74 -8.19
C TRP A 277 13.69 16.22 -6.86
N GLY A 278 14.64 16.94 -6.28
CA GLY A 278 15.10 16.69 -4.91
C GLY A 278 14.46 17.66 -3.94
N ASN A 279 14.01 17.13 -2.80
CA ASN A 279 13.33 17.89 -1.75
C ASN A 279 14.34 18.73 -0.93
N LEU A 280 14.21 20.06 -1.03
CA LEU A 280 14.98 21.06 -0.28
C LEU A 280 14.27 21.55 0.99
N ARG A 281 13.09 21.02 1.29
CA ARG A 281 12.28 21.41 2.45
C ARG A 281 12.43 20.41 3.58
N ASN A 282 11.51 20.52 4.54
CA ASN A 282 11.39 19.53 5.61
C ASN A 282 11.29 18.12 5.02
N HIS A 283 11.93 17.17 5.67
CA HIS A 283 11.87 15.77 5.27
C HIS A 283 10.47 15.17 5.42
N ASP A 284 9.66 15.60 6.39
CA ASP A 284 8.37 15.00 6.68
C ASP A 284 7.34 15.37 5.58
N PRO A 285 6.85 14.38 4.80
CA PRO A 285 5.89 14.63 3.73
C PRO A 285 4.55 15.21 4.23
N ALA A 286 4.20 15.04 5.51
CA ALA A 286 2.96 15.58 6.05
C ALA A 286 2.98 17.11 6.21
N TRP A 287 4.16 17.75 6.18
CA TRP A 287 4.35 19.15 6.56
C TRP A 287 4.95 20.03 5.44
N ILE A 288 4.91 19.57 4.20
CA ILE A 288 5.44 20.30 3.04
C ILE A 288 4.36 20.54 1.97
N ARG A 289 4.73 21.37 0.98
CA ARG A 289 4.03 21.56 -0.29
C ARG A 289 4.76 20.86 -1.43
N TYR A 290 4.03 20.55 -2.49
CA TYR A 290 4.49 19.82 -3.67
C TYR A 290 4.49 20.70 -4.94
N ASP A 291 4.86 21.96 -4.74
CA ASP A 291 5.00 22.95 -5.81
C ASP A 291 6.37 22.81 -6.50
N PHE A 292 6.47 21.88 -7.45
CA PHE A 292 7.72 21.60 -8.18
C PHE A 292 8.26 22.73 -9.05
N LEU A 293 7.48 23.79 -9.26
CA LEU A 293 7.93 25.01 -9.94
C LEU A 293 8.71 25.96 -9.00
N ASP A 294 8.61 25.78 -7.69
CA ASP A 294 9.39 26.55 -6.72
C ASP A 294 10.75 25.88 -6.51
N GLU A 295 11.78 26.39 -7.19
CA GLU A 295 13.16 25.90 -7.07
C GLU A 295 13.77 26.02 -5.67
N LEU A 296 13.16 26.83 -4.78
CA LEU A 296 13.56 26.91 -3.38
C LEU A 296 12.95 25.76 -2.55
N GLN A 297 11.91 25.11 -3.06
CA GLN A 297 11.30 23.93 -2.45
C GLN A 297 11.82 22.63 -3.05
N TRP A 298 11.90 22.59 -4.37
CA TRP A 298 12.15 21.38 -5.14
C TRP A 298 13.17 21.68 -6.24
N LYS A 299 14.36 21.08 -6.14
CA LYS A 299 15.41 21.33 -7.14
C LYS A 299 15.26 20.36 -8.31
N PRO A 300 14.95 20.82 -9.54
CA PRO A 300 14.97 19.96 -10.71
C PRO A 300 16.39 19.51 -11.04
N LEU A 301 16.53 18.29 -11.54
CA LEU A 301 17.80 17.72 -11.98
C LEU A 301 18.05 17.94 -13.47
N LEU A 302 17.01 17.75 -14.29
CA LEU A 302 17.02 17.88 -15.74
C LEU A 302 16.36 19.22 -16.07
N ASP A 303 17.13 20.31 -16.13
CA ASP A 303 16.61 21.64 -16.46
C ASP A 303 16.47 21.81 -17.99
N GLN A 304 15.41 22.46 -18.44
CA GLN A 304 15.13 22.75 -19.85
C GLN A 304 16.17 23.73 -20.46
N TYR A 305 16.90 24.47 -19.62
CA TYR A 305 17.90 25.46 -20.04
C TYR A 305 19.28 24.88 -20.39
N TYR A 306 19.62 23.67 -19.91
CA TYR A 306 20.86 23.03 -20.32
C TYR A 306 20.55 22.15 -21.51
N GLY A 307 20.82 22.66 -22.73
CA GLY A 307 20.71 21.98 -24.02
C GLY A 307 21.27 20.56 -24.01
N THR A 308 20.46 19.63 -23.55
CA THR A 308 20.79 18.22 -23.36
C THR A 308 19.98 17.41 -24.36
N ASP A 309 20.12 17.79 -25.64
CA ASP A 309 19.78 16.93 -26.77
C ASP A 309 20.49 15.56 -26.68
N ARG A 310 21.53 15.46 -25.85
CA ARG A 310 22.28 14.23 -25.58
C ARG A 310 21.69 13.31 -24.49
N TRP A 311 20.81 13.83 -23.63
CA TRP A 311 20.15 13.08 -22.53
C TRP A 311 18.63 13.13 -22.60
N LEU A 312 18.07 13.67 -23.70
CA LEU A 312 16.69 13.42 -24.09
C LEU A 312 16.42 11.94 -23.86
N ILE A 313 15.59 11.70 -22.85
CA ILE A 313 15.17 10.39 -22.40
C ILE A 313 14.74 9.66 -23.66
N ARG A 314 15.60 8.77 -24.16
CA ARG A 314 15.31 7.85 -25.26
C ARG A 314 14.29 6.88 -24.69
N SER A 315 13.07 7.37 -24.52
CA SER A 315 11.91 6.53 -24.33
C SER A 315 11.92 5.71 -25.60
N ASP A 316 12.27 4.43 -25.52
CA ASP A 316 11.96 3.51 -26.60
C ASP A 316 10.47 3.75 -26.91
N PRO A 317 10.10 4.21 -28.12
CA PRO A 317 8.74 4.67 -28.43
C PRO A 317 7.71 3.53 -28.36
N LYS A 318 8.15 2.30 -28.07
CA LYS A 318 7.29 1.15 -27.84
C LYS A 318 6.54 1.31 -26.54
N SER A 319 5.28 1.74 -26.65
CA SER A 319 4.31 1.68 -25.57
C SER A 319 4.22 0.27 -25.01
N CYS A 320 4.26 0.13 -23.69
CA CYS A 320 4.04 -1.15 -23.03
C CYS A 320 2.56 -1.52 -23.10
N VAL A 321 2.24 -2.72 -23.61
CA VAL A 321 0.85 -3.17 -23.78
C VAL A 321 0.47 -4.06 -22.60
N VAL A 322 -0.58 -3.68 -21.87
CA VAL A 322 -1.21 -4.54 -20.88
C VAL A 322 -2.08 -5.54 -21.64
N GLY A 323 -1.58 -6.77 -21.80
CA GLY A 323 -2.29 -7.88 -22.42
C GLY A 323 -3.61 -8.24 -21.74
N PRO A 324 -4.44 -9.10 -22.36
CA PRO A 324 -5.72 -9.51 -21.80
C PRO A 324 -5.56 -10.38 -20.55
N ALA A 325 -6.67 -10.61 -19.85
CA ALA A 325 -6.75 -11.66 -18.84
C ALA A 325 -6.70 -13.05 -19.48
N PHE A 326 -6.18 -14.03 -18.75
CA PHE A 326 -6.17 -15.42 -19.21
C PHE A 326 -7.57 -16.05 -19.17
N GLU A 327 -7.77 -17.12 -19.93
CA GLU A 327 -9.09 -17.72 -20.12
C GLU A 327 -9.59 -18.48 -18.88
N LYS A 328 -10.91 -18.61 -18.75
CA LYS A 328 -11.53 -19.37 -17.64
C LYS A 328 -11.09 -20.83 -17.58
N GLN A 329 -10.85 -21.46 -18.74
CA GLN A 329 -10.35 -22.84 -18.79
C GLN A 329 -8.94 -22.95 -18.21
N GLN A 330 -8.06 -21.98 -18.52
CA GLN A 330 -6.72 -21.90 -17.94
C GLN A 330 -6.79 -21.67 -16.42
N ALA A 331 -7.74 -20.84 -15.95
CA ALA A 331 -8.00 -20.64 -14.53
C ALA A 331 -8.39 -21.95 -13.83
N GLN A 332 -9.28 -22.74 -14.44
CA GLN A 332 -9.71 -24.02 -13.87
C GLN A 332 -8.53 -25.01 -13.75
N VAL A 333 -7.68 -25.09 -14.77
CA VAL A 333 -6.46 -25.92 -14.72
C VAL A 333 -5.52 -25.48 -13.60
N LEU A 334 -5.40 -24.17 -13.35
CA LEU A 334 -4.59 -23.64 -12.24
C LEU A 334 -5.21 -23.97 -10.88
N ILE A 335 -6.53 -23.85 -10.73
CA ILE A 335 -7.26 -24.24 -9.51
C ILE A 335 -6.96 -25.70 -9.15
N ASP A 336 -7.09 -26.61 -10.12
CA ASP A 336 -6.86 -28.03 -9.88
C ASP A 336 -5.40 -28.34 -9.52
N LYS A 337 -4.43 -27.65 -10.15
CA LYS A 337 -3.01 -27.76 -9.82
C LYS A 337 -2.69 -27.25 -8.42
N ILE A 338 -3.22 -26.09 -8.03
CA ILE A 338 -3.01 -25.51 -6.71
C ILE A 338 -3.60 -26.42 -5.64
N ARG A 339 -4.86 -26.86 -5.81
CA ARG A 339 -5.51 -27.79 -4.87
C ARG A 339 -4.66 -29.05 -4.69
N HIS A 340 -4.24 -29.68 -5.79
CA HIS A 340 -3.44 -30.90 -5.75
C HIS A 340 -2.10 -30.69 -5.03
N ASP A 341 -1.37 -29.62 -5.34
CA ASP A 341 -0.06 -29.35 -4.71
C ASP A 341 -0.18 -29.10 -3.19
N VAL A 342 -1.23 -28.40 -2.76
CA VAL A 342 -1.51 -28.15 -1.34
C VAL A 342 -1.96 -29.43 -0.62
N GLU A 343 -2.79 -30.26 -1.25
CA GLU A 343 -3.19 -31.58 -0.72
C GLU A 343 -1.95 -32.49 -0.51
N GLU A 344 -1.05 -32.54 -1.48
CA GLU A 344 0.20 -33.33 -1.35
C GLU A 344 1.11 -32.74 -0.27
N ALA A 345 1.26 -31.42 -0.20
CA ALA A 345 2.05 -30.78 0.85
C ALA A 345 1.53 -31.11 2.26
N LEU A 346 0.21 -31.10 2.44
CA LEU A 346 -0.46 -31.53 3.67
C LEU A 346 -0.15 -33.00 3.99
N ARG A 347 -0.30 -33.90 3.00
CA ARG A 347 0.00 -35.34 3.17
C ARG A 347 1.45 -35.56 3.61
N PHE A 348 2.40 -34.89 2.95
CA PHE A 348 3.82 -35.00 3.32
C PHE A 348 4.10 -34.44 4.71
N ALA A 349 3.47 -33.32 5.10
CA ALA A 349 3.63 -32.75 6.43
C ALA A 349 3.16 -33.71 7.54
N ARG A 350 2.00 -34.36 7.34
CA ARG A 350 1.44 -35.32 8.29
C ARG A 350 2.19 -36.65 8.31
N LEU A 351 2.60 -37.15 7.15
CA LEU A 351 3.39 -38.37 7.04
C LEU A 351 4.73 -38.27 7.81
N ARG A 352 5.36 -37.09 7.81
CA ARG A 352 6.58 -36.83 8.60
C ARG A 352 6.37 -36.96 10.11
N MET A 353 5.13 -36.84 10.58
CA MET A 353 4.74 -37.07 11.98
C MET A 353 4.27 -38.49 12.24
N GLY A 354 4.22 -39.35 11.21
CA GLY A 354 3.63 -40.69 11.31
C GLY A 354 2.10 -40.71 11.25
N LEU A 355 1.45 -39.60 10.87
CA LEU A 355 -0.01 -39.50 10.80
C LEU A 355 -0.53 -39.71 9.37
N ASN A 356 -1.68 -40.38 9.27
CA ASN A 356 -2.42 -40.49 8.01
C ASN A 356 -3.24 -39.21 7.71
N THR A 357 -3.52 -38.98 6.43
CA THR A 357 -4.30 -37.83 5.96
C THR A 357 -5.56 -38.31 5.27
N LYS A 358 -6.73 -37.97 5.83
CA LYS A 358 -8.04 -38.16 5.20
C LYS A 358 -8.44 -36.85 4.53
N LEU A 359 -8.87 -36.89 3.27
CA LEU A 359 -9.35 -35.70 2.54
C LEU A 359 -10.85 -35.80 2.36
N TYR A 360 -11.56 -34.75 2.77
CA TYR A 360 -13.01 -34.66 2.58
C TYR A 360 -13.32 -34.00 1.23
N ARG A 361 -14.15 -34.67 0.42
CA ARG A 361 -14.58 -34.19 -0.90
C ARG A 361 -16.10 -34.11 -0.95
N SER A 362 -16.63 -32.90 -0.91
CA SER A 362 -18.05 -32.61 -1.07
C SER A 362 -18.24 -31.48 -2.07
N THR A 363 -19.04 -31.74 -3.10
CA THR A 363 -19.38 -30.72 -4.11
C THR A 363 -20.18 -29.58 -3.50
N LEU A 364 -21.13 -29.89 -2.62
CA LEU A 364 -21.95 -28.91 -1.91
C LEU A 364 -21.10 -27.99 -1.02
N LEU A 365 -20.12 -28.56 -0.31
CA LEU A 365 -19.20 -27.75 0.49
C LEU A 365 -18.30 -26.89 -0.40
N ALA A 366 -17.79 -27.45 -1.51
CA ALA A 366 -16.97 -26.69 -2.46
C ALA A 366 -17.74 -25.52 -3.09
N GLU A 367 -19.01 -25.69 -3.44
CA GLU A 367 -19.89 -24.63 -3.92
C GLU A 367 -20.08 -23.54 -2.86
N ALA A 368 -20.37 -23.93 -1.61
CA ALA A 368 -20.49 -22.99 -0.50
C ALA A 368 -19.20 -22.19 -0.27
N LEU A 369 -18.03 -22.87 -0.26
CA LEU A 369 -16.73 -22.21 -0.10
C LEU A 369 -16.40 -21.28 -1.27
N THR A 370 -16.80 -21.64 -2.49
CA THR A 370 -16.67 -20.76 -3.67
C THR A 370 -17.47 -19.48 -3.49
N ASP A 371 -18.69 -19.57 -2.97
CA ASP A 371 -19.52 -18.39 -2.68
C ASP A 371 -18.87 -17.42 -1.67
N PHE A 372 -18.15 -17.96 -0.68
CA PHE A 372 -17.35 -17.17 0.26
C PHE A 372 -16.13 -16.54 -0.41
N LEU A 373 -15.35 -17.31 -1.19
CA LEU A 373 -14.19 -16.79 -1.93
C LEU A 373 -14.59 -15.68 -2.91
N ASP A 374 -15.67 -15.89 -3.68
CA ASP A 374 -16.23 -14.89 -4.59
C ASP A 374 -16.61 -13.60 -3.88
N HIS A 375 -17.08 -13.73 -2.63
CA HIS A 375 -17.46 -12.57 -1.84
C HIS A 375 -16.26 -11.82 -1.28
N MET A 376 -15.21 -12.52 -0.87
CA MET A 376 -13.94 -11.91 -0.45
C MET A 376 -13.20 -11.27 -1.64
N GLU A 377 -13.17 -11.91 -2.80
CA GLU A 377 -12.62 -11.32 -4.03
C GLU A 377 -13.35 -10.01 -4.39
N LYS A 378 -14.69 -10.01 -4.28
CA LYS A 378 -15.49 -8.78 -4.48
C LYS A 378 -15.11 -7.68 -3.49
N GLN A 379 -14.67 -8.01 -2.28
CA GLN A 379 -14.22 -7.02 -1.29
C GLN A 379 -12.98 -6.29 -1.78
N CYS A 380 -12.04 -6.99 -2.43
CA CYS A 380 -10.83 -6.39 -2.99
C CYS A 380 -11.12 -5.38 -4.10
N LEU A 381 -12.27 -5.51 -4.77
CA LEU A 381 -12.74 -4.58 -5.79
C LEU A 381 -13.54 -3.38 -5.23
N LEU A 382 -13.67 -3.28 -3.91
CA LEU A 382 -14.33 -2.15 -3.26
C LEU A 382 -13.31 -1.10 -2.82
N ASP A 383 -13.69 0.16 -2.94
CA ASP A 383 -12.87 1.28 -2.51
C ASP A 383 -12.85 1.38 -0.97
N PRO A 384 -11.70 1.15 -0.30
CA PRO A 384 -11.60 1.16 1.16
C PRO A 384 -12.03 2.49 1.78
N ALA A 385 -11.87 3.61 1.07
CA ALA A 385 -12.18 4.95 1.57
C ALA A 385 -13.67 5.16 1.89
N HIS A 386 -14.55 4.35 1.29
CA HIS A 386 -16.00 4.49 1.39
C HIS A 386 -16.70 3.41 2.22
N THR A 387 -15.93 2.62 2.98
CA THR A 387 -16.49 1.64 3.90
C THR A 387 -17.43 2.27 4.94
N THR A 388 -18.61 1.68 5.11
CA THR A 388 -19.70 2.23 5.93
C THR A 388 -19.65 1.80 7.40
N ASN A 389 -18.86 0.78 7.73
CA ASN A 389 -18.83 0.23 9.09
C ASN A 389 -17.88 1.05 9.98
N LYS A 390 -18.45 1.72 11.00
CA LYS A 390 -17.75 2.60 11.94
C LYS A 390 -17.01 1.83 13.04
N ASP A 391 -17.31 0.54 13.23
CA ASP A 391 -16.91 -0.20 14.44
C ASP A 391 -15.74 -1.18 14.26
N LYS A 392 -15.25 -1.42 13.02
CA LYS A 392 -14.13 -2.34 12.76
C LYS A 392 -13.01 -1.78 11.88
N VAL A 393 -13.11 -0.53 11.44
CA VAL A 393 -11.99 0.15 10.76
C VAL A 393 -11.19 0.87 11.82
N ASP A 394 -9.90 0.58 11.88
CA ASP A 394 -8.94 1.20 12.80
C ASP A 394 -9.19 2.73 12.86
N LYS A 395 -9.43 3.24 14.07
CA LYS A 395 -9.89 4.63 14.33
C LYS A 395 -8.87 5.70 13.91
N THR A 396 -7.72 5.27 13.40
CA THR A 396 -6.63 6.08 12.83
C THR A 396 -6.85 6.49 11.37
N LEU A 397 -7.79 5.86 10.64
CA LEU A 397 -7.98 6.05 9.19
C LEU A 397 -8.99 7.12 8.78
N ARG A 398 -9.73 7.73 9.74
CA ARG A 398 -10.83 8.67 9.43
C ARG A 398 -10.57 10.08 9.98
N LYS A 399 -9.58 10.77 9.43
CA LYS A 399 -9.52 12.24 9.46
C LYS A 399 -8.91 12.76 8.16
N GLY A 400 -9.76 12.86 7.16
CA GLY A 400 -9.43 13.46 5.88
C GLY A 400 -10.71 13.59 5.07
N SER A 401 -11.06 14.81 4.69
CA SER A 401 -12.02 15.06 3.61
C SER A 401 -11.59 14.24 2.38
N PHE A 402 -12.53 13.57 1.72
CA PHE A 402 -12.27 12.69 0.57
C PHE A 402 -12.51 13.44 -0.76
N PRO A 403 -11.49 14.02 -1.41
CA PRO A 403 -11.61 14.59 -2.75
C PRO A 403 -11.52 13.53 -3.88
N PHE A 404 -11.39 12.23 -3.57
CA PHE A 404 -11.12 11.18 -4.56
C PHE A 404 -12.14 11.09 -5.72
N ASN A 405 -13.31 11.71 -5.61
CA ASN A 405 -14.36 11.56 -6.61
C ASN A 405 -14.45 12.68 -7.65
N GLY A 406 -13.66 13.74 -7.49
CA GLY A 406 -13.64 14.84 -8.48
C GLY A 406 -12.77 14.52 -9.70
N SER A 407 -11.59 13.93 -9.51
CA SER A 407 -10.53 14.03 -10.52
C SER A 407 -10.32 12.78 -11.37
N LEU A 408 -10.62 11.56 -10.88
CA LEU A 408 -10.64 10.35 -11.75
C LEU A 408 -11.84 10.33 -12.71
N LEU A 409 -12.89 11.07 -12.33
CA LEU A 409 -14.15 11.18 -13.06
C LEU A 409 -14.34 12.57 -13.67
N GLN A 410 -13.38 13.48 -13.64
CA GLN A 410 -13.60 14.84 -14.18
C GLN A 410 -13.86 14.83 -15.70
N ASN A 411 -13.43 13.77 -16.39
CA ASN A 411 -13.70 13.52 -17.80
C ASN A 411 -14.87 12.54 -18.05
N LEU A 412 -15.58 12.12 -17.01
CA LEU A 412 -16.78 11.30 -17.07
C LEU A 412 -17.93 12.09 -16.44
N SER A 413 -19.14 12.03 -17.00
CA SER A 413 -20.35 12.72 -16.52
C SER A 413 -20.81 12.35 -15.09
N ASP A 414 -19.98 11.65 -14.31
CA ASP A 414 -20.38 10.72 -13.27
C ASP A 414 -19.66 10.93 -11.92
N ALA A 415 -18.82 11.98 -11.83
CA ALA A 415 -18.07 12.39 -10.62
C ALA A 415 -18.96 12.60 -9.38
N LYS A 416 -20.18 13.11 -9.57
CA LYS A 416 -21.16 13.33 -8.49
C LYS A 416 -21.78 12.02 -7.98
N GLY A 417 -21.85 10.97 -8.81
CA GLY A 417 -22.53 9.71 -8.51
C GLY A 417 -21.65 8.64 -7.85
N TYR A 418 -20.33 8.68 -8.05
CA TYR A 418 -19.43 7.65 -7.55
C TYR A 418 -19.46 7.43 -6.02
N PRO A 419 -19.37 8.45 -5.13
CA PRO A 419 -19.37 8.19 -3.69
C PRO A 419 -20.64 7.46 -3.24
N HIS A 420 -21.78 7.78 -3.85
CA HIS A 420 -23.04 7.08 -3.59
C HIS A 420 -23.00 5.62 -4.09
N ARG A 421 -22.47 5.37 -5.28
CA ARG A 421 -22.29 4.01 -5.81
C ARG A 421 -21.32 3.18 -4.97
N ALA A 422 -20.19 3.75 -4.55
CA ALA A 422 -19.19 3.08 -3.72
C ALA A 422 -19.78 2.70 -2.34
N ARG A 423 -20.48 3.62 -1.66
CA ARG A 423 -21.18 3.31 -0.40
C ARG A 423 -22.26 2.25 -0.59
N ARG A 424 -23.02 2.32 -1.69
CA ARG A 424 -24.04 1.31 -2.03
C ARG A 424 -23.41 -0.05 -2.35
N ALA A 425 -22.23 -0.09 -2.97
CA ALA A 425 -21.48 -1.31 -3.20
C ALA A 425 -21.05 -1.95 -1.88
N TRP A 426 -20.49 -1.18 -0.95
CA TRP A 426 -20.20 -1.64 0.42
C TRP A 426 -21.44 -2.12 1.18
N ALA A 427 -22.56 -1.39 1.09
CA ALA A 427 -23.80 -1.80 1.75
C ALA A 427 -24.34 -3.13 1.20
N ARG A 428 -24.30 -3.32 -0.13
CA ARG A 428 -24.66 -4.60 -0.76
C ARG A 428 -23.72 -5.72 -0.35
N TRP A 429 -22.42 -5.41 -0.26
CA TRP A 429 -21.43 -6.38 0.17
C TRP A 429 -21.71 -6.84 1.61
N TRP A 430 -21.88 -5.91 2.55
CA TRP A 430 -22.20 -6.24 3.95
C TRP A 430 -23.48 -7.04 4.11
N LYS A 431 -24.52 -6.72 3.33
CA LYS A 431 -25.76 -7.50 3.32
C LYS A 431 -25.49 -8.96 2.93
N LYS A 432 -24.74 -9.19 1.84
CA LYS A 432 -24.37 -10.55 1.43
C LYS A 432 -23.46 -11.22 2.46
N TRP A 433 -22.55 -10.48 3.12
CA TRP A 433 -21.71 -11.04 4.18
C TRP A 433 -22.55 -11.57 5.34
N GLN A 434 -23.56 -10.81 5.79
CA GLN A 434 -24.48 -11.25 6.84
C GLN A 434 -25.28 -12.49 6.42
N GLU A 435 -25.75 -12.54 5.17
CA GLU A 435 -26.43 -13.72 4.63
C GLU A 435 -25.52 -14.96 4.62
N LEU A 436 -24.24 -14.80 4.26
CA LEU A 436 -23.24 -15.87 4.30
C LEU A 436 -22.86 -16.28 5.73
N ASP A 437 -22.70 -15.33 6.63
CA ASP A 437 -22.38 -15.56 8.04
C ASP A 437 -23.47 -16.40 8.73
N ILE A 438 -24.75 -16.13 8.43
CA ILE A 438 -25.87 -16.97 8.88
C ILE A 438 -25.80 -18.38 8.29
N ARG A 439 -25.34 -18.52 7.03
CA ARG A 439 -25.16 -19.84 6.39
C ARG A 439 -24.00 -20.63 6.94
N VAL A 440 -23.06 -20.02 7.68
CA VAL A 440 -21.95 -20.75 8.34
C VAL A 440 -22.51 -21.85 9.25
N ALA A 441 -23.61 -21.58 9.95
CA ALA A 441 -24.27 -22.56 10.82
C ALA A 441 -24.94 -23.72 10.06
N GLY A 442 -25.15 -23.59 8.75
CA GLY A 442 -25.78 -24.59 7.88
C GLY A 442 -24.87 -25.08 6.76
N LEU A 443 -23.55 -25.01 6.95
CA LEU A 443 -22.60 -25.56 5.97
C LEU A 443 -22.82 -27.08 5.83
N PRO A 444 -22.71 -27.62 4.60
CA PRO A 444 -22.92 -29.04 4.33
C PRO A 444 -21.69 -29.86 4.77
N VAL A 445 -21.52 -29.97 6.09
CA VAL A 445 -20.48 -30.75 6.75
C VAL A 445 -21.10 -31.99 7.40
N PRO A 446 -20.33 -33.07 7.62
CA PRO A 446 -20.85 -34.26 8.29
C PRO A 446 -21.41 -33.94 9.69
N GLU A 447 -22.44 -34.68 10.10
CA GLU A 447 -23.03 -34.52 11.44
C GLU A 447 -21.97 -34.74 12.53
N ASN A 448 -22.11 -34.02 13.65
CA ASN A 448 -21.20 -34.09 14.80
C ASN A 448 -19.73 -33.81 14.43
N THR A 449 -19.49 -32.88 13.50
CA THR A 449 -18.13 -32.42 13.17
C THR A 449 -18.01 -30.90 13.30
N PHE A 450 -16.85 -30.44 13.78
CA PHE A 450 -16.47 -29.04 13.73
C PHE A 450 -15.68 -28.76 12.45
N PHE A 451 -16.12 -27.76 11.70
CA PHE A 451 -15.39 -27.25 10.54
C PHE A 451 -14.65 -25.95 10.90
N ASP A 452 -13.33 -26.00 10.77
CA ASP A 452 -12.44 -24.86 11.00
C ASP A 452 -11.61 -24.64 9.74
N ALA A 453 -11.67 -23.43 9.16
CA ALA A 453 -11.04 -23.13 7.88
C ALA A 453 -10.55 -21.69 7.80
N ILE A 454 -9.42 -21.51 7.13
CA ILE A 454 -8.76 -20.22 6.98
C ILE A 454 -8.58 -19.92 5.48
N PRO A 455 -9.08 -18.78 4.98
CA PRO A 455 -8.82 -18.32 3.63
C PRO A 455 -7.50 -17.58 3.54
N PHE A 456 -6.74 -17.87 2.49
CA PHE A 456 -5.50 -17.18 2.14
C PHE A 456 -5.63 -16.55 0.75
N HIS A 457 -5.25 -15.28 0.65
CA HIS A 457 -5.12 -14.57 -0.62
C HIS A 457 -3.65 -14.48 -1.01
N PHE A 458 -3.33 -14.88 -2.24
CA PHE A 458 -1.98 -14.89 -2.77
C PHE A 458 -1.87 -13.98 -3.99
N SER A 459 -0.78 -13.21 -4.02
CA SER A 459 -0.36 -12.38 -5.15
C SER A 459 0.51 -13.14 -6.17
N THR A 460 0.49 -14.47 -6.14
CA THR A 460 1.36 -15.33 -6.97
C THR A 460 0.57 -16.56 -7.44
N MET A 461 0.86 -17.00 -8.66
CA MET A 461 0.33 -18.25 -9.21
C MET A 461 1.38 -19.38 -9.17
N ASP A 462 2.58 -19.11 -8.63
CA ASP A 462 3.63 -20.13 -8.49
C ASP A 462 3.30 -21.07 -7.32
N LEU A 463 3.08 -22.34 -7.64
CA LEU A 463 2.78 -23.42 -6.69
C LEU A 463 3.84 -23.53 -5.59
N ARG A 464 5.12 -23.32 -5.92
CA ARG A 464 6.23 -23.43 -4.97
C ARG A 464 6.14 -22.35 -3.91
N GLU A 465 5.77 -21.14 -4.32
CA GLU A 465 5.63 -20.00 -3.41
C GLU A 465 4.39 -20.15 -2.54
N ILE A 466 3.24 -20.50 -3.13
CA ILE A 466 2.01 -20.79 -2.39
C ILE A 466 2.28 -21.82 -1.29
N ARG A 467 2.92 -22.95 -1.64
CA ARG A 467 3.28 -23.99 -0.68
C ARG A 467 4.26 -23.48 0.39
N ALA A 468 5.26 -22.69 0.02
CA ALA A 468 6.21 -22.13 0.98
C ALA A 468 5.54 -21.18 1.97
N TYR A 469 4.61 -20.33 1.51
CA TYR A 469 3.84 -19.44 2.37
C TYR A 469 2.91 -20.22 3.31
N LEU A 470 2.19 -21.22 2.80
CA LEU A 470 1.34 -22.07 3.63
C LEU A 470 2.16 -22.83 4.68
N SER A 471 3.32 -23.37 4.30
CA SER A 471 4.19 -24.13 5.22
C SER A 471 4.83 -23.26 6.31
N THR A 472 5.02 -21.96 6.06
CA THR A 472 5.59 -21.01 7.02
C THR A 472 4.55 -20.38 7.93
N SER A 473 3.29 -20.33 7.49
CA SER A 473 2.16 -19.84 8.29
C SER A 473 2.04 -20.65 9.58
N LYS A 474 1.89 -19.95 10.71
CA LYS A 474 1.65 -20.61 11.99
C LYS A 474 0.29 -21.29 11.99
N ASP A 475 -0.74 -20.59 11.50
CA ASP A 475 -2.11 -21.09 11.56
C ASP A 475 -2.30 -22.36 10.72
N VAL A 476 -1.65 -22.44 9.55
CA VAL A 476 -1.67 -23.64 8.70
C VAL A 476 -0.91 -24.79 9.34
N ARG A 477 0.24 -24.51 9.98
CA ARG A 477 0.97 -25.54 10.72
C ARG A 477 0.12 -26.07 11.87
N ASP A 478 -0.52 -25.19 12.64
CA ASP A 478 -1.40 -25.59 13.74
C ASP A 478 -2.59 -26.43 13.23
N LEU A 479 -3.11 -26.15 12.03
CA LEU A 479 -4.10 -27.01 11.35
C LEU A 479 -3.51 -28.38 10.97
N PHE A 480 -2.34 -28.40 10.31
CA PHE A 480 -1.73 -29.62 9.77
C PHE A 480 -1.26 -30.59 10.88
N LEU A 481 -0.75 -30.04 11.98
CA LEU A 481 -0.17 -30.77 13.11
C LEU A 481 -1.23 -31.33 14.09
N THR A 482 -2.52 -31.30 13.72
CA THR A 482 -3.59 -31.90 14.54
C THR A 482 -3.37 -33.41 14.70
N GLU A 483 -3.23 -33.89 15.94
CA GLU A 483 -2.91 -35.30 16.25
C GLU A 483 -4.07 -36.27 16.01
N ASN A 484 -5.31 -35.78 15.95
CA ASN A 484 -6.48 -36.64 15.77
C ASN A 484 -6.52 -37.24 14.34
N GLU A 485 -6.34 -38.56 14.23
CA GLU A 485 -6.35 -39.32 12.96
C GLU A 485 -7.71 -39.39 12.27
N GLU A 486 -8.79 -39.17 13.02
CA GLU A 486 -10.16 -39.08 12.48
C GLU A 486 -10.47 -37.71 11.88
N THR A 487 -9.53 -36.76 11.95
CA THR A 487 -9.68 -35.45 11.32
C THR A 487 -9.55 -35.56 9.80
N GLU A 488 -10.55 -35.07 9.09
CA GLU A 488 -10.50 -34.94 7.63
C GLU A 488 -10.12 -33.51 7.24
N PHE A 489 -9.43 -33.36 6.11
CA PHE A 489 -8.97 -32.06 5.64
C PHE A 489 -9.70 -31.63 4.37
N VAL A 490 -9.95 -30.33 4.28
CA VAL A 490 -10.60 -29.69 3.14
C VAL A 490 -9.63 -28.66 2.56
N VAL A 491 -9.36 -28.79 1.26
CA VAL A 491 -8.60 -27.79 0.49
C VAL A 491 -9.46 -27.36 -0.68
N HIS A 492 -9.73 -26.06 -0.77
CA HIS A 492 -10.49 -25.47 -1.87
C HIS A 492 -9.76 -24.27 -2.42
N ALA A 493 -9.73 -24.10 -3.74
CA ALA A 493 -9.02 -23.01 -4.38
C ALA A 493 -9.93 -22.29 -5.40
N SER A 494 -9.69 -21.00 -5.60
CA SER A 494 -10.33 -20.21 -6.66
C SER A 494 -9.32 -19.23 -7.24
N VAL A 495 -9.33 -19.08 -8.55
CA VAL A 495 -8.41 -18.21 -9.29
C VAL A 495 -9.23 -17.28 -10.16
N TYR A 496 -9.06 -15.97 -9.96
CA TYR A 496 -9.74 -14.93 -10.70
C TYR A 496 -8.77 -14.30 -11.72
N PRO A 497 -9.03 -14.46 -13.03
CA PRO A 497 -8.17 -13.88 -14.06
C PRO A 497 -8.28 -12.36 -14.10
N LEU A 498 -7.13 -11.69 -14.08
CA LEU A 498 -6.97 -10.24 -14.22
C LEU A 498 -6.11 -9.91 -15.44
N GLN A 499 -6.07 -8.63 -15.83
CA GLN A 499 -5.31 -8.18 -17.01
C GLN A 499 -3.83 -8.58 -16.96
N HIS A 500 -3.22 -8.70 -18.13
CA HIS A 500 -1.83 -9.14 -18.34
C HIS A 500 -1.53 -10.52 -17.74
N GLU A 501 -2.50 -11.42 -17.87
CA GLU A 501 -2.43 -12.76 -17.30
C GLU A 501 -2.03 -12.81 -15.81
N VAL A 502 -2.43 -11.80 -15.03
CA VAL A 502 -2.27 -11.78 -13.57
C VAL A 502 -3.45 -12.52 -12.95
N GLY A 503 -3.23 -13.26 -11.86
CA GLY A 503 -4.30 -14.01 -11.19
C GLY A 503 -4.42 -13.62 -9.73
N SER A 504 -5.63 -13.31 -9.28
CA SER A 504 -5.96 -13.26 -7.86
C SER A 504 -6.25 -14.69 -7.39
N VAL A 505 -5.40 -15.23 -6.50
CA VAL A 505 -5.47 -16.63 -6.08
C VAL A 505 -5.95 -16.71 -4.64
N TRP A 506 -7.01 -17.46 -4.41
CA TRP A 506 -7.54 -17.75 -3.09
C TRP A 506 -7.45 -19.24 -2.79
N VAL A 507 -7.03 -19.58 -1.58
CA VAL A 507 -6.98 -20.97 -1.08
C VAL A 507 -7.59 -21.03 0.31
N PHE A 508 -8.64 -21.82 0.46
CA PHE A 508 -9.16 -22.27 1.75
C PHE A 508 -8.41 -23.54 2.16
N VAL A 509 -7.88 -23.52 3.38
CA VAL A 509 -7.35 -24.70 4.05
C VAL A 509 -8.13 -24.89 5.34
N GLY A 510 -8.74 -26.05 5.50
CA GLY A 510 -9.56 -26.35 6.67
C GLY A 510 -9.48 -27.81 7.10
N ARG A 511 -10.08 -28.07 8.26
CA ARG A 511 -10.20 -29.39 8.87
C ARG A 511 -11.61 -29.62 9.41
N LEU A 512 -12.01 -30.88 9.40
CA LEU A 512 -13.23 -31.42 9.98
C LEU A 512 -12.82 -32.31 11.14
N THR A 513 -13.07 -31.86 12.37
CA THR A 513 -12.75 -32.61 13.58
C THR A 513 -14.03 -33.20 14.16
N PRO A 514 -14.11 -34.53 14.36
CA PRO A 514 -15.24 -35.15 15.04
C PRO A 514 -15.42 -34.56 16.45
N MET A 515 -16.66 -34.24 16.81
CA MET A 515 -17.02 -33.77 18.13
C MET A 515 -16.94 -34.90 19.15
N THR A 516 -16.50 -34.59 20.37
CA THR A 516 -16.65 -35.50 21.51
C THR A 516 -18.11 -35.56 21.98
N GLU A 517 -18.51 -36.62 22.67
CA GLU A 517 -19.89 -36.76 23.20
C GLU A 517 -20.33 -35.55 24.05
N LEU A 518 -19.41 -35.01 24.85
CA LEU A 518 -19.66 -33.82 25.66
C LEU A 518 -19.88 -32.56 24.79
N GLU A 519 -19.13 -32.42 23.71
CA GLU A 519 -19.28 -31.30 22.77
C GLU A 519 -20.57 -31.41 21.96
N VAL A 520 -20.99 -32.63 21.59
CA VAL A 520 -22.29 -32.89 20.96
C VAL A 520 -23.42 -32.48 21.91
N ASP A 521 -23.33 -32.83 23.19
CA ASP A 521 -24.32 -32.43 24.21
C ASP A 521 -24.39 -30.90 24.40
N VAL A 522 -23.24 -30.22 24.38
CA VAL A 522 -23.16 -28.75 24.47
C VAL A 522 -23.69 -28.10 23.19
N ALA A 523 -23.32 -28.62 22.02
CA ALA A 523 -23.79 -28.15 20.72
C ALA A 523 -25.31 -28.32 20.60
N ALA A 524 -25.88 -29.46 20.97
CA ALA A 524 -27.32 -29.70 20.97
C ALA A 524 -28.10 -28.74 21.90
N ARG A 525 -27.50 -28.35 23.04
CA ARG A 525 -28.06 -27.30 23.92
C ARG A 525 -27.92 -25.90 23.31
N GLY A 526 -26.85 -25.64 22.57
CA GLY A 526 -26.57 -24.40 21.85
C GLY A 526 -27.42 -24.20 20.59
N GLU A 527 -27.67 -25.26 19.82
CA GLU A 527 -28.53 -25.27 18.63
C GLU A 527 -29.95 -24.84 18.96
N LYS A 528 -30.53 -25.28 20.09
CA LYS A 528 -31.83 -24.77 20.56
C LYS A 528 -31.86 -23.25 20.80
N LYS A 529 -30.70 -22.65 21.08
CA LYS A 529 -30.54 -21.20 21.29
C LYS A 529 -30.30 -20.48 19.96
N ASN A 530 -29.49 -21.06 19.08
CA ASN A 530 -29.22 -20.53 17.74
C ASN A 530 -30.46 -20.65 16.83
N GLU A 531 -31.23 -21.73 16.90
CA GLU A 531 -32.48 -21.91 16.17
C GLU A 531 -33.52 -20.85 16.58
N LYS A 532 -33.58 -20.49 17.87
CA LYS A 532 -34.36 -19.34 18.33
C LYS A 532 -33.86 -18.03 17.71
N ALA A 533 -32.56 -17.78 17.69
CA ALA A 533 -31.99 -16.57 17.08
C ALA A 533 -32.21 -16.51 15.56
N LEU A 534 -32.10 -17.65 14.88
CA LEU A 534 -32.31 -17.81 13.44
C LEU A 534 -33.78 -17.61 13.07
N ASN A 535 -34.71 -18.05 13.93
CA ASN A 535 -36.14 -17.79 13.78
C ASN A 535 -36.50 -16.31 14.04
N VAL A 536 -35.83 -15.64 14.98
CA VAL A 536 -35.96 -14.18 15.19
C VAL A 536 -35.46 -13.41 13.95
N LEU A 537 -34.29 -13.75 13.43
CA LEU A 537 -33.75 -13.12 12.21
C LEU A 537 -34.62 -13.37 10.98
N ARG A 538 -35.18 -14.58 10.82
CA ARG A 538 -36.16 -14.89 9.76
C ARG A 538 -37.43 -14.06 9.90
N ALA A 539 -37.88 -13.79 11.12
CA ALA A 539 -39.04 -12.93 11.39
C ALA A 539 -38.74 -11.45 11.07
N GLU A 540 -37.56 -10.95 11.43
CA GLU A 540 -37.11 -9.60 11.11
C GLU A 540 -36.91 -9.39 9.60
N LEU A 541 -36.31 -10.36 8.90
CA LEU A 541 -36.18 -10.30 7.44
C LEU A 541 -37.54 -10.30 6.74
N LYS A 542 -38.50 -11.10 7.22
CA LYS A 542 -39.88 -11.09 6.70
C LYS A 542 -40.58 -9.75 6.93
N SER A 543 -40.42 -9.12 8.10
CA SER A 543 -41.05 -7.83 8.39
C SER A 543 -40.46 -6.70 7.54
N ILE A 544 -39.14 -6.72 7.30
CA ILE A 544 -38.46 -5.75 6.41
C ILE A 544 -38.95 -5.90 4.97
N VAL A 545 -39.09 -7.14 4.47
CA VAL A 545 -39.61 -7.39 3.11
C VAL A 545 -41.07 -6.94 2.99
N LEU A 546 -41.90 -7.21 4.00
CA LEU A 546 -43.29 -6.74 4.02
C LEU A 546 -43.39 -5.20 4.06
N ALA A 547 -42.52 -4.53 4.83
CA ALA A 547 -42.45 -3.08 4.90
C ALA A 547 -42.07 -2.47 3.53
N GLN A 548 -41.12 -3.09 2.81
CA GLN A 548 -40.73 -2.64 1.47
C GLN A 548 -41.81 -2.89 0.41
N MET A 549 -42.54 -4.00 0.50
CA MET A 549 -43.67 -4.27 -0.41
C MET A 549 -44.83 -3.30 -0.15
N THR A 550 -45.12 -2.97 1.11
CA THR A 550 -46.16 -2.00 1.47
C THR A 550 -45.77 -0.57 1.11
N GLU A 551 -44.51 -0.17 1.24
CA GLU A 551 -44.02 1.10 0.71
C GLU A 551 -44.16 1.18 -0.81
N SER A 552 -43.81 0.11 -1.54
CA SER A 552 -43.91 0.03 -3.00
C SER A 552 -45.37 0.09 -3.49
N LEU A 553 -46.29 -0.58 -2.79
CA LEU A 553 -47.73 -0.51 -3.05
C LEU A 553 -48.31 0.87 -2.71
N SER A 554 -47.85 1.51 -1.62
CA SER A 554 -48.27 2.87 -1.25
C SER A 554 -47.75 3.95 -2.20
N ALA A 555 -46.60 3.70 -2.86
CA ALA A 555 -46.05 4.56 -3.89
C ALA A 555 -46.80 4.40 -5.21
N ALA A 556 -47.21 3.17 -5.56
CA ALA A 556 -48.06 2.91 -6.72
C ALA A 556 -49.47 3.51 -6.57
N ALA A 557 -50.06 3.45 -5.36
CA ALA A 557 -51.38 4.02 -5.08
C ALA A 557 -51.41 5.55 -5.02
N ARG A 558 -50.25 6.22 -4.87
CA ARG A 558 -50.13 7.70 -4.87
C ARG A 558 -49.82 8.29 -6.25
N GLY A 559 -49.63 7.45 -7.27
CA GLY A 559 -49.32 7.85 -8.64
C GLY A 559 -50.40 7.46 -9.67
N GLY A 560 -51.60 7.06 -9.21
CA GLY A 560 -52.76 6.73 -10.05
C GLY A 560 -53.84 7.79 -10.00
#